data_AF-A0A4P5VQP5-F1
#
_entry.id   AF-A0A4P5VQP5-F1
#
_cell.length_a   1.000
_cell.length_b   1.000
_cell.length_c   1.000
_cell.angle_alpha   90.00
_cell.angle_beta   90.00
_cell.angle_gamma   90.00
#
_symmetry.space_group_name_H-M   'P 1'
#
loop_
_entity.id
_entity.type
_entity.pdbx_description
1 polymer ?
#
loop_
_entity_poly.entity_id
_entity_poly.type
_entity_poly.pdbx_seq_one_letter_code
_entity_poly.pdbx_strand_id
1 'polypeptide(L)'
;MKPFQQLLVSSAALGLVAPMAVLASETDLNRYAPVTSDQITNISQFSDVQPTDWAYQALNNLVEQYGCVAGYPNGTFKGAKPLSRFEAAALLNSCLDRVTEATDELKRLAEEFEKELAVIRGRIDGIEKKIGKLEAAQFSTTTKLQGESTFVIGAVSFGGSQYGPSTANGAGATTPNNGTTNATRYSGNNNRNAGALTFNYDLRLNLNTSFTGKDLLYTRLRSGNFANSVFGGSTGSPYSLLTLDKAFGTCTSGATSNTNCNNLVQIDRLYYRFPVGKTFTALIGPRARNTEMLAITPSFYKADLLDVFTLNGAPATYNKATGSAFGLIWKQQVKKGQPYFAASTSYVALNGDNSNPGAGGLFTSGAQGNFLTQIGWAGPQFALTAAWRYGQCGQGLTRRGSQFANQNLPCSEGTGAAGVYPDWSGNSSSNNFALNAAWQPIKVGLIPSVSLGWGISSISSPTYGGFNGENIIPRGNTQPFPSYGNVRNITQLQSWQLGLQWNDLLAKGNAAGFSFGQPTYVSALSQNRLRKPYGFAGGGRSRAQTVYQGFYDSPNGPNDGNFAFEWWYKFQVSNNISITPAIFYLSRPNGQFTANGETNNAFGGLVQTQFRF
;
A
#
# COMPACT_ATOMS: atom_id res chain seq x y z
N MET A 1 -5.22 41.31 11.82
CA MET A 1 -3.91 41.15 12.50
C MET A 1 -4.11 40.22 13.68
N LYS A 2 -3.17 39.29 13.92
CA LYS A 2 -3.11 38.37 15.09
C LYS A 2 -2.97 39.18 16.42
N PRO A 3 -2.80 38.60 17.65
CA PRO A 3 -2.71 37.19 18.09
C PRO A 3 -3.31 36.85 19.51
N PHE A 4 -3.27 35.54 19.87
CA PHE A 4 -2.88 34.93 21.19
C PHE A 4 -3.78 35.16 22.44
N GLN A 5 -3.94 34.30 23.46
CA GLN A 5 -3.41 32.99 23.92
C GLN A 5 -4.20 32.58 25.21
N GLN A 6 -3.90 31.39 25.76
CA GLN A 6 -4.20 30.84 27.11
C GLN A 6 -5.40 29.89 27.21
N LEU A 7 -5.20 28.56 27.29
CA LEU A 7 -4.67 27.67 28.36
C LEU A 7 -5.77 27.15 29.31
N LEU A 8 -6.16 25.91 29.06
CA LEU A 8 -6.94 25.02 29.92
C LEU A 8 -6.09 24.59 31.13
N VAL A 9 -6.64 24.74 32.32
CA VAL A 9 -6.18 24.05 33.54
C VAL A 9 -7.12 22.88 33.82
N SER A 10 -6.47 21.77 34.12
CA SER A 10 -6.97 20.43 34.39
C SER A 10 -7.79 20.30 35.68
N SER A 11 -8.78 19.41 35.58
CA SER A 11 -9.41 18.58 36.61
C SER A 11 -8.58 18.22 37.85
N ALA A 12 -9.13 18.47 39.03
CA ALA A 12 -8.94 17.67 40.24
C ALA A 12 -10.03 18.01 41.28
N ALA A 13 -10.93 17.08 41.57
CA ALA A 13 -11.53 16.87 42.91
C ALA A 13 -12.53 15.69 42.84
N LEU A 14 -12.07 14.54 43.31
CA LEU A 14 -12.85 13.35 43.62
C LEU A 14 -13.12 13.36 45.14
N GLY A 15 -14.37 13.10 45.54
CA GLY A 15 -14.74 12.53 46.84
C GLY A 15 -15.22 13.50 47.93
N LEU A 16 -16.49 13.36 48.31
CA LEU A 16 -16.94 13.21 49.71
C LEU A 16 -18.43 12.80 49.73
N VAL A 17 -18.77 11.93 50.69
CA VAL A 17 -19.98 11.10 50.79
C VAL A 17 -20.89 11.61 51.91
N ALA A 18 -22.20 11.75 51.59
CA ALA A 18 -23.42 11.64 52.43
C ALA A 18 -23.62 12.59 53.65
N PRO A 19 -24.78 12.53 54.36
CA PRO A 19 -26.17 12.72 53.93
C PRO A 19 -26.92 13.73 54.83
N MET A 20 -28.06 14.29 54.42
CA MET A 20 -29.11 14.72 55.36
C MET A 20 -30.50 14.54 54.76
N ALA A 21 -31.28 13.67 55.40
CA ALA A 21 -32.72 13.59 55.26
C ALA A 21 -33.36 14.58 56.24
N VAL A 22 -34.40 15.29 55.79
CA VAL A 22 -35.39 15.91 56.68
C VAL A 22 -36.77 15.59 56.12
N LEU A 23 -37.56 14.93 56.96
CA LEU A 23 -38.99 14.70 56.85
C LEU A 23 -39.75 15.95 57.32
N ALA A 24 -40.81 16.32 56.62
CA ALA A 24 -41.94 17.09 57.14
C ALA A 24 -43.13 16.81 56.20
N SER A 25 -43.92 15.77 56.48
CA SER A 25 -45.18 15.80 57.23
C SER A 25 -46.22 16.78 56.67
N GLU A 26 -47.23 16.19 56.06
CA GLU A 26 -48.50 16.77 55.63
C GLU A 26 -49.12 17.64 56.74
N THR A 27 -49.64 18.80 56.36
CA THR A 27 -50.68 19.48 57.13
C THR A 27 -51.86 19.78 56.21
N ASP A 28 -52.95 19.11 56.56
CA ASP A 28 -54.25 19.07 55.92
C ASP A 28 -54.97 20.41 56.12
N LEU A 29 -55.13 21.19 55.05
CA LEU A 29 -55.76 22.52 55.06
C LEU A 29 -57.27 22.47 54.79
N ASN A 30 -57.90 21.30 54.77
CA ASN A 30 -59.33 21.12 54.53
C ASN A 30 -60.20 21.32 55.78
N ARG A 31 -60.09 22.48 56.44
CA ARG A 31 -60.97 22.81 57.57
C ARG A 31 -61.46 24.25 57.61
N TYR A 32 -61.85 24.83 56.48
CA TYR A 32 -62.79 25.96 56.48
C TYR A 32 -63.71 25.85 55.26
N ALA A 33 -64.98 25.53 55.50
CA ALA A 33 -66.02 25.71 54.50
C ALA A 33 -66.19 27.21 54.21
N PRO A 34 -66.35 27.64 52.95
CA PRO A 34 -66.61 29.04 52.64
C PRO A 34 -68.02 29.41 53.13
N VAL A 35 -68.09 30.28 54.13
CA VAL A 35 -69.29 31.06 54.39
C VAL A 35 -69.39 32.04 53.23
N THR A 36 -70.32 31.79 52.32
CA THR A 36 -70.70 32.74 51.28
C THR A 36 -71.43 33.91 51.93
N SER A 37 -70.69 34.93 52.35
CA SER A 37 -71.23 36.28 52.53
C SER A 37 -71.03 37.06 51.25
N ASP A 38 -72.11 37.67 50.75
CA ASP A 38 -72.15 38.49 49.54
C ASP A 38 -70.91 39.38 49.43
N GLN A 39 -70.06 39.09 48.44
CA GLN A 39 -68.89 39.90 48.16
C GLN A 39 -69.36 41.23 47.58
N ILE A 40 -69.12 42.30 48.32
CA ILE A 40 -69.25 43.67 47.84
C ILE A 40 -68.30 43.80 46.65
N THR A 41 -68.81 44.25 45.50
CA THR A 41 -68.07 44.34 44.23
C THR A 41 -67.83 45.78 43.78
N ASN A 42 -68.32 46.76 44.54
CA ASN A 42 -68.19 48.18 44.22
C ASN A 42 -67.96 49.02 45.48
N ILE A 43 -67.09 50.03 45.39
CA ILE A 43 -66.78 50.95 46.49
C ILE A 43 -68.02 51.71 47.00
N SER A 44 -69.02 51.92 46.15
CA SER A 44 -70.28 52.60 46.52
C SER A 44 -71.18 51.80 47.47
N GLN A 45 -70.84 50.53 47.74
CA GLN A 45 -71.57 49.68 48.68
C GLN A 45 -71.02 49.79 50.11
N PHE A 46 -69.90 50.50 50.32
CA PHE A 46 -69.47 50.85 51.66
C PHE A 46 -70.29 52.00 52.22
N SER A 47 -70.94 51.76 53.35
CA SER A 47 -71.78 52.77 54.02
C SER A 47 -70.98 53.90 54.68
N ASP A 48 -69.67 53.72 54.86
CA ASP A 48 -68.78 54.58 55.63
C ASP A 48 -67.59 55.15 54.84
N VAL A 49 -67.61 55.08 53.50
CA VAL A 49 -66.57 55.63 52.64
C VAL A 49 -67.19 56.64 51.67
N GLN A 50 -66.76 57.90 51.76
CA GLN A 50 -67.19 58.99 50.88
C GLN A 50 -66.12 59.31 49.84
N PRO A 51 -66.48 59.89 48.67
CA PRO A 51 -65.51 60.29 47.64
C PRO A 51 -64.43 61.28 48.11
N THR A 52 -64.67 61.97 49.22
CA THR A 52 -63.73 62.92 49.84
C THR A 52 -62.74 62.27 50.82
N ASP A 53 -62.92 60.99 51.17
CA ASP A 53 -62.07 60.31 52.15
C ASP A 53 -60.74 59.87 51.53
N TRP A 54 -59.66 59.92 52.32
CA TRP A 54 -58.31 59.56 51.88
C TRP A 54 -58.20 58.12 51.34
N ALA A 55 -59.00 57.21 51.86
CA ALA A 55 -58.98 55.79 51.48
C ALA A 55 -59.72 55.53 50.16
N TYR A 56 -60.57 56.47 49.70
CA TYR A 56 -61.46 56.25 48.55
C TYR A 56 -60.67 55.98 47.26
N GLN A 57 -59.66 56.78 46.94
CA GLN A 57 -58.86 56.57 45.73
C GLN A 57 -58.06 55.26 45.77
N ALA A 58 -57.51 54.91 46.94
CA ALA A 58 -56.73 53.68 47.11
C ALA A 58 -57.62 52.44 46.98
N LEU A 59 -58.82 52.47 47.56
CA LEU A 59 -59.80 51.40 47.43
C LEU A 59 -60.36 51.33 46.01
N ASN A 60 -60.64 52.46 45.35
CA ASN A 60 -61.15 52.47 43.99
C ASN A 60 -60.15 51.82 43.02
N ASN A 61 -58.86 52.16 43.12
CA ASN A 61 -57.82 51.52 42.32
C ASN A 61 -57.70 50.02 42.62
N LEU A 62 -57.83 49.62 43.89
CA LEU A 62 -57.78 48.20 44.27
C LEU A 62 -58.95 47.39 43.68
N VAL A 63 -60.16 47.97 43.67
CA VAL A 63 -61.37 47.33 43.14
C VAL A 63 -61.37 47.32 41.62
N GLU A 64 -61.07 48.45 40.97
CA GLU A 64 -61.12 48.54 39.49
C GLU A 64 -59.96 47.80 38.82
N GLN A 65 -58.75 47.85 39.39
CA GLN A 65 -57.56 47.30 38.75
C GLN A 65 -57.32 45.83 39.10
N TYR A 66 -57.65 45.42 40.32
CA TYR A 66 -57.34 44.07 40.82
C TYR A 66 -58.60 43.27 41.21
N GLY A 67 -59.78 43.85 41.03
CA GLY A 67 -61.05 43.19 41.36
C GLY A 67 -61.15 42.80 42.83
N CYS A 68 -60.32 43.37 43.73
CA CYS A 68 -60.32 43.03 45.14
C CYS A 68 -60.97 44.11 45.98
N VAL A 69 -61.85 43.69 46.88
CA VAL A 69 -62.54 44.57 47.82
C VAL A 69 -62.15 44.14 49.22
N ALA A 70 -61.45 45.02 49.93
CA ALA A 70 -61.07 44.83 51.33
C ALA A 70 -62.09 45.55 52.22
N GLY A 71 -62.92 44.82 52.97
CA GLY A 71 -63.92 45.40 53.85
C GLY A 71 -64.49 44.41 54.86
N TYR A 72 -65.20 44.91 55.86
CA TYR A 72 -65.88 44.08 56.84
C TYR A 72 -67.20 43.51 56.27
N PRO A 73 -67.65 42.31 56.71
CA PRO A 73 -68.87 41.66 56.22
C PRO A 73 -70.16 42.49 56.37
N ASN A 74 -70.14 43.54 57.20
CA ASN A 74 -71.26 44.44 57.42
C ASN A 74 -71.28 45.64 56.45
N GLY A 75 -70.49 45.63 55.38
CA GLY A 75 -70.44 46.72 54.39
C GLY A 75 -69.81 48.01 54.90
N THR A 76 -68.78 47.87 55.75
CA THR A 76 -67.99 49.01 56.26
C THR A 76 -66.49 48.79 56.03
N PHE A 77 -65.72 49.86 55.85
CA PHE A 77 -64.25 49.83 55.73
C PHE A 77 -63.54 50.22 57.04
N LYS A 78 -64.16 51.10 57.83
CA LYS A 78 -63.66 51.63 59.11
C LYS A 78 -62.26 52.27 59.04
N GLY A 79 -61.98 53.03 57.98
CA GLY A 79 -60.65 53.62 57.72
C GLY A 79 -60.12 54.61 58.77
N ALA A 80 -60.95 55.07 59.71
CA ALA A 80 -60.55 55.93 60.83
C ALA A 80 -60.13 55.16 62.08
N LYS A 81 -60.26 53.82 62.11
CA LYS A 81 -59.87 52.98 63.24
C LYS A 81 -58.55 52.26 62.95
N PRO A 82 -57.63 52.17 63.92
CA PRO A 82 -56.45 51.34 63.79
C PRO A 82 -56.87 49.86 63.70
N LEU A 83 -56.30 49.16 62.73
CA LEU A 83 -56.57 47.77 62.40
C LEU A 83 -55.64 46.84 63.18
N SER A 84 -56.13 45.69 63.65
CA SER A 84 -55.25 44.67 64.23
C SER A 84 -54.47 43.92 63.15
N ARG A 85 -53.32 43.33 63.52
CA ARG A 85 -52.49 42.53 62.59
C ARG A 85 -53.26 41.35 61.98
N PHE A 86 -54.20 40.77 62.73
CA PHE A 86 -55.02 39.65 62.25
C PHE A 86 -56.07 40.09 61.24
N GLU A 87 -56.71 41.24 61.48
CA GLU A 87 -57.67 41.80 60.51
C GLU A 87 -56.96 42.26 59.23
N ALA A 88 -55.75 42.83 59.34
CA ALA A 88 -54.92 43.16 58.19
C ALA A 88 -54.56 41.92 57.35
N ALA A 89 -54.18 40.82 58.02
CA ALA A 89 -53.87 39.56 57.35
C ALA A 89 -55.11 38.94 56.67
N ALA A 90 -56.29 39.02 57.29
CA ALA A 90 -57.53 38.52 56.70
C ALA A 90 -57.94 39.32 55.45
N LEU A 91 -57.87 40.65 55.51
CA LEU A 91 -58.13 41.52 54.37
C LEU A 91 -57.13 41.30 53.23
N LEU A 92 -55.85 41.11 53.56
CA LEU A 92 -54.81 40.81 52.58
C LEU A 92 -54.99 39.42 51.94
N ASN A 93 -55.33 38.41 52.74
CA ASN A 93 -55.55 37.04 52.25
C ASN A 93 -56.72 37.00 51.25
N SER A 94 -57.78 37.78 51.49
CA SER A 94 -58.90 37.91 50.56
C SER A 94 -58.52 38.53 49.21
N CYS A 95 -57.42 39.28 49.14
CA CYS A 95 -56.89 39.87 47.90
C CYS A 95 -55.77 39.06 47.25
N LEU A 96 -55.03 38.25 48.02
CA LEU A 96 -53.88 37.51 47.51
C LEU A 96 -54.28 36.46 46.45
N ASP A 97 -55.46 35.86 46.59
CA ASP A 97 -55.99 34.88 45.65
C ASP A 97 -56.32 35.47 44.26
N ARG A 98 -56.62 36.77 44.18
CA ARG A 98 -56.87 37.46 42.89
C ARG A 98 -55.61 38.05 42.26
N VAL A 99 -54.58 38.34 43.06
CA VAL A 99 -53.28 38.82 42.58
C VAL A 99 -52.39 37.67 42.05
N THR A 100 -52.76 36.41 42.32
CA THR A 100 -52.04 35.20 41.85
C THR A 100 -52.63 34.58 40.59
N GLU A 101 -53.58 35.24 39.93
CA GLU A 101 -54.07 34.79 38.63
C GLU A 101 -52.95 34.95 37.60
N ALA A 102 -52.24 33.84 37.35
CA ALA A 102 -51.22 33.73 36.33
C ALA A 102 -51.82 34.16 34.99
N THR A 103 -51.50 35.39 34.59
CA THR A 103 -51.95 36.04 33.36
C THR A 103 -51.80 35.07 32.19
N ASP A 104 -52.83 34.92 31.36
CA ASP A 104 -52.87 33.98 30.23
C ASP A 104 -51.65 34.08 29.29
N GLU A 105 -50.96 35.21 29.27
CA GLU A 105 -49.67 35.38 28.57
C GLU A 105 -48.56 34.46 29.08
N LEU A 106 -48.47 34.22 30.40
CA LEU A 106 -47.49 33.29 31.00
C LEU A 106 -47.83 31.84 30.69
N LYS A 107 -49.12 31.47 30.67
CA LYS A 107 -49.57 30.13 30.25
C LYS A 107 -49.28 29.91 28.77
N ARG A 108 -49.55 30.91 27.91
CA ARG A 108 -49.24 30.86 26.48
C ARG A 108 -47.73 30.73 26.24
N LEU A 109 -46.91 31.49 26.97
CA LEU A 109 -45.45 31.34 26.90
C LEU A 109 -45.02 29.94 27.35
N ALA A 110 -45.56 29.41 28.44
CA ALA A 110 -45.24 28.07 28.92
C ALA A 110 -45.61 26.99 27.88
N GLU A 111 -46.77 27.10 27.22
CA GLU A 111 -47.20 26.21 26.14
C GLU A 111 -46.33 26.34 24.88
N GLU A 112 -45.90 27.55 24.51
CA GLU A 112 -44.96 27.77 23.41
C GLU A 112 -43.57 27.20 23.73
N PHE A 113 -43.08 27.41 24.96
CA PHE A 113 -41.82 26.83 25.42
C PHE A 113 -41.86 25.29 25.45
N GLU A 114 -42.98 24.68 25.81
CA GLU A 114 -43.14 23.22 25.81
C GLU A 114 -43.09 22.64 24.39
N LYS A 115 -43.73 23.31 23.42
CA LYS A 115 -43.65 22.93 22.00
C LYS A 115 -42.22 23.05 21.47
N GLU A 116 -41.51 24.14 21.77
CA GLU A 116 -40.12 24.32 21.36
C GLU A 116 -39.18 23.31 22.04
N LEU A 117 -39.40 22.99 23.32
CA LEU A 117 -38.67 21.95 24.03
C LEU A 117 -38.89 20.56 23.43
N ALA A 118 -40.11 20.24 23.00
CA ALA A 118 -40.40 18.98 22.31
C ALA A 118 -39.66 18.89 20.96
N VAL A 119 -39.57 19.99 20.22
CA VAL A 119 -38.79 20.07 18.97
C VAL A 119 -37.29 19.90 19.24
N ILE A 120 -36.77 20.52 20.29
CA ILE A 120 -35.35 20.39 20.69
C ILE A 120 -35.06 18.96 21.14
N ARG A 121 -35.92 18.32 21.94
CA ARG A 121 -35.79 16.89 22.32
C ARG A 121 -35.82 15.99 21.09
N GLY A 122 -36.77 16.20 20.16
CA GLY A 122 -36.81 15.44 18.91
C GLY A 122 -35.56 15.63 18.02
N ARG A 123 -34.95 16.83 18.03
CA ARG A 123 -33.67 17.09 17.38
C ARG A 123 -32.51 16.40 18.11
N ILE A 124 -32.48 16.41 19.44
CA ILE A 124 -31.48 15.72 20.26
C ILE A 124 -31.59 14.20 20.03
N ASP A 125 -32.78 13.60 20.12
CA ASP A 125 -33.02 12.18 19.83
C ASP A 125 -32.62 11.83 18.40
N GLY A 126 -32.89 12.73 17.44
CA GLY A 126 -32.48 12.58 16.05
C GLY A 126 -30.97 12.65 15.85
N ILE A 127 -30.28 13.51 16.62
CA ILE A 127 -28.82 13.62 16.63
C ILE A 127 -28.21 12.41 17.33
N GLU A 128 -28.73 11.97 18.48
CA GLU A 128 -28.29 10.77 19.20
C GLU A 128 -28.49 9.52 18.35
N LYS A 129 -29.61 9.37 17.64
CA LYS A 129 -29.81 8.28 16.67
C LYS A 129 -28.84 8.36 15.48
N LYS A 130 -28.50 9.57 15.01
CA LYS A 130 -27.48 9.75 13.97
C LYS A 130 -26.08 9.42 14.50
N ILE A 131 -25.75 9.79 15.74
CA ILE A 131 -24.51 9.43 16.42
C ILE A 131 -24.45 7.92 16.60
N GLY A 132 -25.48 7.28 17.13
CA GLY A 132 -25.54 5.81 17.29
C GLY A 132 -25.44 5.06 15.96
N LYS A 133 -26.04 5.57 14.87
CA LYS A 133 -25.84 5.01 13.52
C LYS A 133 -24.42 5.21 13.00
N LEU A 134 -23.78 6.35 13.29
CA LEU A 134 -22.40 6.62 12.89
C LEU A 134 -21.41 5.80 13.70
N GLU A 135 -21.62 5.63 15.00
CA GLU A 135 -20.84 4.75 15.87
C GLU A 135 -20.99 3.29 15.43
N ALA A 136 -22.22 2.82 15.19
CA ALA A 136 -22.46 1.47 14.67
C ALA A 136 -21.87 1.25 13.27
N ALA A 137 -21.84 2.29 12.42
CA ALA A 137 -21.20 2.23 11.10
C ALA A 137 -19.66 2.33 11.15
N GLN A 138 -19.08 2.90 12.22
CA GLN A 138 -17.62 2.91 12.42
C GLN A 138 -17.04 1.53 12.77
N PHE A 139 -17.90 0.58 13.17
CA PHE A 139 -17.54 -0.82 13.42
C PHE A 139 -18.03 -1.79 12.33
N SER A 140 -18.62 -1.29 11.24
CA SER A 140 -19.02 -2.14 10.12
C SER A 140 -17.81 -2.48 9.25
N THR A 141 -17.54 -3.76 9.05
CA THR A 141 -16.48 -4.24 8.17
C THR A 141 -16.75 -3.80 6.74
N THR A 142 -16.01 -2.80 6.26
CA THR A 142 -16.16 -2.32 4.89
C THR A 142 -15.17 -3.02 3.99
N THR A 143 -15.67 -3.79 3.03
CA THR A 143 -14.84 -4.37 1.97
C THR A 143 -15.10 -3.62 0.68
N LYS A 144 -14.05 -3.04 0.10
CA LYS A 144 -14.08 -2.38 -1.21
C LYS A 144 -13.36 -3.25 -2.24
N LEU A 145 -14.08 -3.66 -3.28
CA LEU A 145 -13.48 -4.28 -4.46
C LEU A 145 -12.87 -3.20 -5.34
N GLN A 146 -11.65 -3.42 -5.81
CA GLN A 146 -10.98 -2.64 -6.85
C GLN A 146 -10.48 -3.58 -7.93
N GLY A 147 -11.00 -3.43 -9.14
CA GLY A 147 -10.59 -4.18 -10.31
C GLY A 147 -9.57 -3.42 -11.14
N GLU A 148 -8.56 -4.14 -11.62
CA GLU A 148 -7.66 -3.68 -12.68
C GLU A 148 -7.50 -4.78 -13.72
N SER A 149 -7.79 -4.44 -14.98
CA SER A 149 -7.51 -5.30 -16.12
C SER A 149 -6.54 -4.60 -17.06
N THR A 150 -5.45 -5.29 -17.41
CA THR A 150 -4.42 -4.77 -18.29
C THR A 150 -4.28 -5.69 -19.50
N PHE A 151 -4.44 -5.15 -20.69
CA PHE A 151 -4.22 -5.83 -21.96
C PHE A 151 -2.92 -5.34 -22.58
N VAL A 152 -2.11 -6.25 -23.09
CA VAL A 152 -0.82 -5.93 -23.72
C VAL A 152 -0.77 -6.59 -25.08
N ILE A 153 -0.68 -5.79 -26.13
CA ILE A 153 -0.32 -6.24 -27.47
C ILE A 153 1.11 -5.81 -27.77
N GLY A 154 1.98 -6.70 -28.24
CA GLY A 154 3.37 -6.34 -28.50
C GLY A 154 4.20 -7.45 -29.12
N ALA A 155 5.39 -7.09 -29.59
CA ALA A 155 6.34 -8.01 -30.21
C ALA A 155 7.78 -7.59 -29.89
N VAL A 156 8.72 -8.51 -30.08
CA VAL A 156 10.16 -8.27 -29.89
C VAL A 156 10.92 -8.79 -31.09
N SER A 157 11.81 -7.96 -31.64
CA SER A 157 12.78 -8.35 -32.65
C SER A 157 14.15 -8.53 -31.99
N PHE A 158 14.79 -9.64 -32.29
CA PHE A 158 16.12 -9.99 -31.80
C PHE A 158 17.16 -9.78 -32.90
N GLY A 159 18.31 -9.22 -32.53
CA GLY A 159 19.39 -8.91 -33.46
C GLY A 159 20.76 -9.21 -32.88
N GLY A 160 21.77 -9.02 -33.73
CA GLY A 160 23.18 -9.24 -33.39
C GLY A 160 23.83 -10.46 -34.05
N SER A 161 25.14 -10.55 -33.86
CA SER A 161 26.04 -11.53 -34.46
C SER A 161 26.34 -12.75 -33.57
N GLN A 162 25.86 -12.78 -32.32
CA GLN A 162 26.06 -13.92 -31.41
C GLN A 162 25.52 -15.22 -32.02
N TYR A 163 26.35 -16.27 -32.02
CA TYR A 163 25.93 -17.60 -32.44
C TYR A 163 25.31 -18.39 -31.27
N GLY A 164 24.23 -19.12 -31.54
CA GLY A 164 23.66 -20.08 -30.58
C GLY A 164 24.54 -21.32 -30.45
N PRO A 165 24.47 -22.04 -29.31
CA PRO A 165 24.94 -23.41 -29.32
C PRO A 165 24.11 -24.19 -30.35
N SER A 166 24.79 -24.90 -31.26
CA SER A 166 24.09 -25.69 -32.28
C SER A 166 23.18 -26.70 -31.59
N THR A 167 21.86 -26.56 -31.72
CA THR A 167 20.92 -27.63 -31.38
C THR A 167 21.12 -28.74 -32.40
N ALA A 168 22.12 -29.59 -32.15
CA ALA A 168 22.36 -30.79 -32.90
C ALA A 168 21.26 -31.80 -32.57
N ASN A 169 20.18 -31.78 -33.35
CA ASN A 169 19.77 -33.07 -33.91
C ASN A 169 20.87 -33.48 -34.91
N GLY A 170 21.95 -34.07 -34.37
CA GLY A 170 22.91 -34.89 -35.13
C GLY A 170 23.95 -34.24 -36.04
N ALA A 171 24.04 -32.91 -36.18
CA ALA A 171 25.11 -32.29 -36.98
C ALA A 171 25.96 -31.35 -36.11
N GLY A 172 27.22 -31.75 -35.88
CA GLY A 172 28.19 -31.00 -35.10
C GLY A 172 28.46 -29.61 -35.70
N ALA A 173 28.69 -28.64 -34.82
CA ALA A 173 29.30 -27.37 -35.18
C ALA A 173 30.73 -27.63 -35.68
N THR A 174 30.88 -27.90 -36.98
CA THR A 174 32.15 -27.70 -37.66
C THR A 174 32.34 -26.20 -37.90
N THR A 175 33.58 -25.78 -37.77
CA THR A 175 34.10 -24.44 -38.05
C THR A 175 33.55 -23.82 -39.36
N PRO A 176 33.65 -22.48 -39.54
CA PRO A 176 33.14 -21.77 -40.71
C PRO A 176 33.92 -22.05 -42.03
N ASN A 177 34.26 -23.30 -42.30
CA ASN A 177 34.93 -23.75 -43.52
C ASN A 177 34.18 -24.94 -44.14
N ASN A 178 32.92 -24.73 -44.56
CA ASN A 178 32.33 -25.26 -45.79
C ASN A 178 30.81 -25.07 -45.78
N GLY A 179 30.33 -24.05 -46.50
CA GLY A 179 29.13 -24.05 -47.36
C GLY A 179 27.76 -24.66 -46.96
N THR A 180 27.53 -25.36 -45.84
CA THR A 180 26.24 -26.03 -45.56
C THR A 180 25.85 -26.05 -44.06
N THR A 181 25.26 -24.92 -43.63
CA THR A 181 24.23 -24.62 -42.59
C THR A 181 23.77 -25.71 -41.59
N ASN A 182 23.81 -25.48 -40.26
CA ASN A 182 22.69 -24.84 -39.52
C ASN A 182 23.05 -24.38 -38.07
N ALA A 183 24.19 -23.74 -37.83
CA ALA A 183 24.33 -22.91 -36.62
C ALA A 183 23.43 -21.67 -36.79
N THR A 184 22.21 -21.70 -36.25
CA THR A 184 21.33 -20.52 -36.29
C THR A 184 21.92 -19.43 -35.39
N ARG A 185 21.97 -18.19 -35.89
CA ARG A 185 22.28 -17.03 -35.04
C ARG A 185 21.29 -17.01 -33.87
N TYR A 186 21.76 -16.64 -32.68
CA TYR A 186 20.92 -16.57 -31.48
C TYR A 186 19.68 -15.69 -31.71
N SER A 187 19.88 -14.58 -32.41
CA SER A 187 18.85 -13.67 -32.89
C SER A 187 17.83 -14.35 -33.81
N GLY A 188 18.30 -15.14 -34.79
CA GLY A 188 17.44 -15.89 -35.70
C GLY A 188 16.58 -16.93 -34.98
N ASN A 189 17.14 -17.67 -34.02
CA ASN A 189 16.39 -18.62 -33.20
C ASN A 189 15.36 -17.92 -32.29
N ASN A 190 15.74 -16.82 -31.64
CA ASN A 190 14.83 -16.06 -30.78
C ASN A 190 13.68 -15.43 -31.59
N ASN A 191 13.95 -14.92 -32.80
CA ASN A 191 12.89 -14.42 -33.67
C ASN A 191 11.91 -15.52 -34.08
N ARG A 192 12.41 -16.73 -34.39
CA ARG A 192 11.55 -17.88 -34.72
C ARG A 192 10.67 -18.33 -33.56
N ASN A 193 11.20 -18.32 -32.34
CA ASN A 193 10.51 -18.91 -31.18
C ASN A 193 9.75 -17.89 -30.31
N ALA A 194 10.12 -16.61 -30.36
CA ALA A 194 9.62 -15.58 -29.44
C ALA A 194 9.42 -14.20 -30.09
N GLY A 195 9.58 -14.08 -31.41
CA GLY A 195 9.45 -12.81 -32.12
C GLY A 195 8.03 -12.45 -32.59
N ALA A 196 7.06 -13.34 -32.37
CA ALA A 196 5.68 -13.16 -32.81
C ALA A 196 4.98 -12.00 -32.07
N LEU A 197 3.99 -11.38 -32.73
CA LEU A 197 3.05 -10.47 -32.10
C LEU A 197 2.18 -11.25 -31.12
N THR A 198 2.20 -10.87 -29.85
CA THR A 198 1.41 -11.50 -28.79
C THR A 198 0.34 -10.54 -28.30
N PHE A 199 -0.81 -11.10 -27.88
CA PHE A 199 -1.84 -10.35 -27.18
C PHE A 199 -2.18 -11.07 -25.87
N ASN A 200 -1.90 -10.39 -24.75
CA ASN A 200 -1.95 -10.96 -23.41
C ASN A 200 -2.79 -10.09 -22.46
N TYR A 201 -3.22 -10.68 -21.35
CA TYR A 201 -3.94 -9.97 -20.29
C TYR A 201 -3.41 -10.29 -18.89
N ASP A 202 -3.57 -9.33 -17.98
CA ASP A 202 -3.40 -9.43 -16.53
C ASP A 202 -4.64 -8.86 -15.84
N LEU A 203 -5.29 -9.66 -15.01
CA LEU A 203 -6.46 -9.28 -14.22
C LEU A 203 -6.10 -9.32 -12.73
N ARG A 204 -6.35 -8.22 -12.02
CA ARG A 204 -6.15 -8.08 -10.58
C ARG A 204 -7.46 -7.64 -9.94
N LEU A 205 -7.97 -8.44 -9.00
CA LEU A 205 -9.12 -8.11 -8.18
C LEU A 205 -8.64 -7.95 -6.73
N ASN A 206 -8.71 -6.72 -6.22
CA ASN A 206 -8.24 -6.37 -4.89
C ASN A 206 -9.43 -6.18 -3.96
N LEU A 207 -9.47 -6.93 -2.87
CA LEU A 207 -10.44 -6.78 -1.79
C LEU A 207 -9.74 -6.04 -0.66
N ASN A 208 -10.15 -4.79 -0.44
CA ASN A 208 -9.65 -3.93 0.61
C ASN A 208 -10.65 -3.91 1.76
N THR A 209 -10.40 -4.70 2.80
CA THR A 209 -11.28 -4.81 3.97
C THR A 209 -10.71 -4.02 5.14
N SER A 210 -11.54 -3.22 5.82
CA SER A 210 -11.16 -2.50 7.04
C SER A 210 -12.15 -2.81 8.15
N PHE A 211 -11.64 -3.14 9.35
CA PHE A 211 -12.45 -3.46 10.53
C PHE A 211 -12.58 -2.28 11.50
N THR A 212 -11.63 -1.34 11.47
CA THR A 212 -11.52 -0.19 12.39
C THR A 212 -11.47 1.16 11.65
N GLY A 213 -11.46 1.15 10.32
CA GLY A 213 -11.28 2.33 9.47
C GLY A 213 -9.82 2.82 9.35
N LYS A 214 -8.89 2.27 10.13
CA LYS A 214 -7.44 2.62 10.10
C LYS A 214 -6.54 1.45 9.69
N ASP A 215 -7.10 0.26 9.70
CA ASP A 215 -6.49 -1.02 9.34
C ASP A 215 -6.93 -1.46 7.93
N LEU A 216 -6.17 -2.39 7.36
CA LEU A 216 -6.39 -2.95 6.03
C LEU A 216 -6.04 -4.43 6.02
N LEU A 217 -7.04 -5.29 5.84
CA LEU A 217 -6.85 -6.63 5.33
C LEU A 217 -6.91 -6.56 3.80
N TYR A 218 -5.78 -6.87 3.17
CA TYR A 218 -5.60 -6.82 1.73
C TYR A 218 -5.55 -8.23 1.15
N THR A 219 -6.49 -8.53 0.26
CA THR A 219 -6.50 -9.77 -0.53
C THR A 219 -6.49 -9.44 -2.01
N ARG A 220 -5.56 -10.03 -2.77
CA ARG A 220 -5.54 -9.90 -4.23
C ARG A 220 -5.72 -11.25 -4.89
N LEU A 221 -6.75 -11.38 -5.72
CA LEU A 221 -6.87 -12.43 -6.71
C LEU A 221 -6.25 -11.94 -8.02
N ARG A 222 -5.44 -12.78 -8.68
CA ARG A 222 -4.77 -12.44 -9.93
C ARG A 222 -4.86 -13.58 -10.93
N SER A 223 -5.04 -13.25 -12.20
CA SER A 223 -5.01 -14.17 -13.33
C SER A 223 -4.38 -13.51 -14.56
N GLY A 224 -3.84 -14.31 -15.48
CA GLY A 224 -3.21 -13.82 -16.70
C GLY A 224 -2.74 -14.96 -17.60
N ASN A 225 -2.36 -14.62 -18.83
CA ASN A 225 -2.00 -15.57 -19.87
C ASN A 225 -0.59 -15.35 -20.47
N PHE A 226 0.34 -14.85 -19.66
CA PHE A 226 1.69 -14.51 -20.12
C PHE A 226 2.69 -15.68 -20.13
N ALA A 227 2.32 -16.89 -19.70
CA ALA A 227 3.30 -17.96 -19.44
C ALA A 227 4.13 -18.37 -20.69
N ASN A 228 3.54 -18.26 -21.88
CA ASN A 228 4.18 -18.55 -23.17
C ASN A 228 4.47 -17.27 -23.99
N SER A 229 4.34 -16.09 -23.36
CA SER A 229 4.64 -14.82 -23.99
C SER A 229 6.11 -14.45 -23.81
N VAL A 230 6.67 -13.74 -24.79
CA VAL A 230 8.00 -13.11 -24.70
C VAL A 230 8.10 -12.17 -23.48
N PHE A 231 6.97 -11.61 -23.06
CA PHE A 231 6.83 -10.69 -21.93
C PHE A 231 6.60 -11.37 -20.57
N GLY A 232 6.48 -12.70 -20.53
CA GLY A 232 6.13 -13.45 -19.31
C GLY A 232 7.30 -13.81 -18.39
N GLY A 233 8.53 -13.77 -18.89
CA GLY A 233 9.73 -14.15 -18.11
C GLY A 233 9.85 -15.64 -17.78
N SER A 234 9.04 -16.51 -18.41
CA SER A 234 9.00 -17.97 -18.27
C SER A 234 9.29 -18.67 -19.62
N THR A 235 8.75 -19.88 -19.87
CA THR A 235 9.06 -20.76 -21.03
C THR A 235 8.98 -20.14 -22.43
N GLY A 236 8.27 -19.01 -22.60
CA GLY A 236 8.19 -18.29 -23.88
C GLY A 236 9.18 -17.12 -24.05
N SER A 237 9.99 -16.79 -23.03
CA SER A 237 10.86 -15.62 -23.05
C SER A 237 12.34 -16.01 -23.12
N PRO A 238 13.09 -15.56 -24.15
CA PRO A 238 14.51 -15.87 -24.24
C PRO A 238 15.33 -15.13 -23.18
N TYR A 239 14.83 -13.99 -22.68
CA TYR A 239 15.50 -13.16 -21.69
C TYR A 239 14.55 -12.73 -20.59
N SER A 240 14.89 -13.00 -19.33
CA SER A 240 14.10 -12.55 -18.17
C SER A 240 13.94 -11.02 -18.13
N LEU A 241 14.87 -10.26 -18.73
CA LEU A 241 14.82 -8.80 -18.89
C LEU A 241 13.63 -8.28 -19.70
N LEU A 242 12.98 -9.13 -20.50
CA LEU A 242 11.80 -8.77 -21.30
C LEU A 242 10.49 -8.82 -20.49
N THR A 243 10.55 -9.26 -19.23
CA THR A 243 9.36 -9.44 -18.41
C THR A 243 8.71 -8.09 -18.09
N LEU A 244 7.39 -8.00 -18.25
CA LEU A 244 6.63 -6.83 -17.83
C LEU A 244 6.20 -6.93 -16.35
N ASP A 245 6.04 -5.80 -15.65
CA ASP A 245 5.48 -5.79 -14.28
C ASP A 245 4.06 -6.35 -14.25
N LYS A 246 3.26 -6.00 -15.26
CA LYS A 246 1.90 -6.51 -15.47
C LYS A 246 1.88 -7.74 -16.39
N ALA A 247 2.83 -8.65 -16.20
CA ALA A 247 2.77 -10.00 -16.73
C ALA A 247 2.47 -11.00 -15.61
N PHE A 248 1.49 -11.88 -15.83
CA PHE A 248 1.21 -12.99 -14.94
C PHE A 248 0.91 -14.26 -15.72
N GLY A 249 1.51 -15.34 -15.25
CA GLY A 249 1.27 -16.71 -15.63
C GLY A 249 1.74 -17.56 -14.44
N THR A 250 0.98 -18.59 -14.09
CA THR A 250 1.27 -19.39 -12.92
C THR A 250 0.94 -20.84 -13.22
N CYS A 251 1.85 -21.74 -12.87
CA CYS A 251 1.70 -23.17 -13.10
C CYS A 251 1.22 -23.84 -11.81
N THR A 252 0.42 -24.90 -11.93
CA THR A 252 0.18 -25.81 -10.81
C THR A 252 1.46 -26.59 -10.50
N SER A 253 1.78 -26.76 -9.22
CA SER A 253 2.90 -27.58 -8.76
C SER A 253 2.81 -29.00 -9.34
N GLY A 254 3.89 -29.51 -9.93
CA GLY A 254 3.95 -30.85 -10.56
C GLY A 254 3.83 -30.86 -12.09
N ALA A 255 3.65 -29.71 -12.74
CA ALA A 255 3.71 -29.62 -14.20
C ALA A 255 5.16 -29.86 -14.70
N THR A 256 5.45 -31.08 -15.17
CA THR A 256 6.73 -31.45 -15.78
C THR A 256 6.87 -30.96 -17.23
N SER A 257 5.80 -30.39 -17.77
CA SER A 257 5.78 -29.56 -18.98
C SER A 257 4.78 -28.42 -18.73
N ASN A 258 5.13 -27.19 -19.15
CA ASN A 258 4.37 -25.95 -18.90
C ASN A 258 3.02 -25.85 -19.67
N THR A 259 2.26 -26.94 -19.77
CA THR A 259 1.09 -27.01 -20.64
C THR A 259 -0.17 -26.34 -20.10
N ASN A 260 -0.23 -25.84 -18.86
CA ASN A 260 -1.45 -25.22 -18.30
C ASN A 260 -1.18 -24.04 -17.34
N CYS A 261 -0.29 -23.10 -17.69
CA CYS A 261 0.09 -22.00 -16.79
C CYS A 261 -0.66 -20.66 -17.04
N ASN A 262 -1.64 -20.67 -17.96
CA ASN A 262 -2.42 -19.51 -18.34
C ASN A 262 -3.83 -19.58 -17.76
N ASN A 263 -4.43 -18.41 -17.54
CA ASN A 263 -5.83 -18.25 -17.14
C ASN A 263 -6.19 -18.85 -15.77
N LEU A 264 -5.21 -19.23 -14.95
CA LEU A 264 -5.44 -19.67 -13.58
C LEU A 264 -5.64 -18.47 -12.65
N VAL A 265 -6.53 -18.60 -11.69
CA VAL A 265 -6.76 -17.61 -10.64
C VAL A 265 -6.01 -18.04 -9.39
N GLN A 266 -5.21 -17.13 -8.81
CA GLN A 266 -4.50 -17.38 -7.56
C GLN A 266 -4.58 -16.19 -6.61
N ILE A 267 -4.39 -16.49 -5.33
CA ILE A 267 -4.15 -15.47 -4.30
C ILE A 267 -2.71 -14.95 -4.48
N ASP A 268 -2.56 -13.76 -5.04
CA ASP A 268 -1.25 -13.10 -5.23
C ASP A 268 -0.76 -12.43 -3.94
N ARG A 269 -1.70 -11.88 -3.14
CA ARG A 269 -1.44 -11.15 -1.90
C ARG A 269 -2.49 -11.50 -0.85
N LEU A 270 -2.04 -11.71 0.38
CA LEU A 270 -2.88 -11.82 1.57
C LEU A 270 -2.10 -11.33 2.79
N TYR A 271 -2.46 -10.16 3.30
CA TYR A 271 -1.83 -9.59 4.49
C TYR A 271 -2.74 -8.60 5.21
N TYR A 272 -2.47 -8.39 6.49
CA TYR A 272 -3.13 -7.41 7.35
C TYR A 272 -2.15 -6.33 7.78
N ARG A 273 -2.56 -5.07 7.65
CA ARG A 273 -1.79 -3.88 8.00
C ARG A 273 -2.58 -3.04 8.98
N PHE A 274 -1.97 -2.66 10.10
CA PHE A 274 -2.65 -1.92 11.16
C PHE A 274 -1.71 -0.93 11.87
N PRO A 275 -2.23 0.20 12.35
CA PRO A 275 -1.43 1.15 13.11
C PRO A 275 -1.05 0.58 14.48
N VAL A 276 0.17 0.86 14.92
CA VAL A 276 0.65 0.59 16.28
C VAL A 276 1.01 1.93 16.91
N GLY A 277 0.16 2.40 17.83
CA GLY A 277 0.24 3.76 18.34
C GLY A 277 0.04 4.81 17.24
N LYS A 278 0.72 5.97 17.36
CA LYS A 278 0.54 7.11 16.44
C LYS A 278 1.52 7.14 15.26
N THR A 279 2.67 6.47 15.39
CA THR A 279 3.80 6.63 14.47
C THR A 279 4.22 5.36 13.75
N PHE A 280 3.79 4.20 14.26
CA PHE A 280 4.15 2.92 13.68
C PHE A 280 2.98 2.29 12.93
N THR A 281 3.31 1.49 11.92
CA THR A 281 2.38 0.63 11.20
C THR A 281 2.99 -0.74 11.07
N ALA A 282 2.30 -1.75 11.56
CA ALA A 282 2.70 -3.14 11.40
C ALA A 282 2.02 -3.74 10.17
N LEU A 283 2.69 -4.69 9.53
CA LEU A 283 2.14 -5.56 8.51
C LEU A 283 2.48 -7.00 8.88
N ILE A 284 1.51 -7.90 8.77
CA ILE A 284 1.69 -9.34 8.92
C ILE A 284 0.84 -10.07 7.89
N GLY A 285 1.34 -11.15 7.30
CA GLY A 285 0.52 -11.95 6.40
C GLY A 285 1.22 -13.20 5.91
N PRO A 286 0.47 -14.25 5.56
CA PRO A 286 1.03 -15.46 4.98
C PRO A 286 1.56 -15.24 3.55
N ARG A 287 1.16 -14.14 2.87
CA ARG A 287 1.60 -13.86 1.50
C ARG A 287 1.71 -12.35 1.26
N ALA A 288 2.80 -11.74 1.68
CA ALA A 288 3.12 -10.34 1.40
C ALA A 288 4.44 -10.17 0.64
N ARG A 289 4.61 -9.00 0.01
CA ARG A 289 5.85 -8.62 -0.68
C ARG A 289 6.71 -7.79 0.27
N ASN A 290 8.02 -7.96 0.25
CA ASN A 290 8.92 -7.07 1.01
C ASN A 290 8.76 -5.58 0.60
N THR A 291 8.45 -5.31 -0.67
CA THR A 291 8.20 -3.95 -1.18
C THR A 291 6.89 -3.31 -0.70
N GLU A 292 5.94 -4.08 -0.14
CA GLU A 292 4.70 -3.51 0.45
C GLU A 292 4.99 -2.74 1.74
N MET A 293 6.19 -2.89 2.28
CA MET A 293 6.61 -2.43 3.60
C MET A 293 7.69 -1.35 3.53
N LEU A 294 7.85 -0.71 2.36
CA LEU A 294 8.74 0.43 2.21
C LEU A 294 8.16 1.65 2.93
N ALA A 295 9.00 2.31 3.72
CA ALA A 295 8.62 3.52 4.43
C ALA A 295 8.41 4.70 3.46
N ILE A 296 9.24 4.76 2.41
CA ILE A 296 9.23 5.78 1.37
C ILE A 296 9.36 5.08 0.01
N THR A 297 8.51 5.46 -0.94
CA THR A 297 8.68 5.07 -2.34
C THR A 297 9.97 5.71 -2.89
N PRO A 298 10.96 4.92 -3.35
CA PRO A 298 12.29 5.47 -3.71
C PRO A 298 12.33 6.31 -4.99
N SER A 299 11.26 6.36 -5.77
CA SER A 299 11.23 6.91 -7.13
C SER A 299 9.91 7.62 -7.44
N PHE A 300 9.98 8.67 -8.26
CA PHE A 300 8.83 9.30 -8.90
C PHE A 300 8.52 8.74 -10.29
N TYR A 301 9.41 7.92 -10.87
CA TYR A 301 9.18 7.15 -12.09
C TYR A 301 8.25 5.96 -11.79
N LYS A 302 7.11 5.89 -12.48
CA LYS A 302 6.01 4.96 -12.20
C LYS A 302 5.51 4.24 -13.46
N ALA A 303 6.43 3.87 -14.35
CA ALA A 303 6.06 3.04 -15.48
C ALA A 303 5.82 1.60 -15.00
N ASP A 304 4.62 1.06 -15.24
CA ASP A 304 4.31 -0.35 -14.99
C ASP A 304 4.62 -1.20 -16.25
N LEU A 305 5.78 -0.95 -16.89
CA LEU A 305 6.19 -1.61 -18.14
C LEU A 305 7.23 -2.70 -17.86
N LEU A 306 8.51 -2.54 -18.21
CA LEU A 306 9.51 -3.58 -17.92
C LEU A 306 9.73 -3.69 -16.41
N ASP A 307 9.64 -4.90 -15.86
CA ASP A 307 9.75 -5.14 -14.40
C ASP A 307 11.05 -4.58 -13.84
N VAL A 308 12.15 -4.64 -14.60
CA VAL A 308 13.48 -4.14 -14.18
C VAL A 308 13.47 -2.66 -13.78
N PHE A 309 12.69 -1.81 -14.49
CA PHE A 309 12.63 -0.37 -14.22
C PHE A 309 11.63 0.01 -13.13
N THR A 310 10.85 -0.95 -12.64
CA THR A 310 9.93 -0.76 -11.49
C THR A 310 10.62 -0.97 -10.14
N LEU A 311 11.89 -1.42 -10.16
CA LEU A 311 12.66 -1.81 -8.98
C LEU A 311 13.66 -0.73 -8.54
N ASN A 312 13.42 0.52 -8.96
CA ASN A 312 14.17 1.71 -8.53
C ASN A 312 15.69 1.57 -8.69
N GLY A 313 16.17 1.00 -9.81
CA GLY A 313 17.60 0.81 -10.07
C GLY A 313 18.34 -0.16 -9.14
N ALA A 314 17.65 -0.79 -8.18
CA ALA A 314 18.23 -1.76 -7.25
C ALA A 314 17.37 -3.03 -7.11
N PRO A 315 17.13 -3.77 -8.21
CA PRO A 315 16.38 -5.04 -8.23
C PRO A 315 16.79 -6.04 -7.16
N ALA A 316 18.06 -6.12 -6.78
CA ALA A 316 18.50 -7.07 -5.76
C ALA A 316 18.02 -6.71 -4.34
N THR A 317 17.99 -5.42 -4.03
CA THR A 317 17.51 -4.91 -2.74
C THR A 317 15.98 -4.89 -2.70
N TYR A 318 15.33 -4.45 -3.79
CA TYR A 318 13.87 -4.32 -3.89
C TYR A 318 13.19 -5.47 -4.62
N ASN A 319 13.72 -6.69 -4.49
CA ASN A 319 13.43 -7.82 -5.36
C ASN A 319 11.99 -8.42 -5.30
N LYS A 320 11.03 -7.73 -4.68
CA LYS A 320 9.62 -8.15 -4.60
C LYS A 320 9.43 -9.61 -4.12
N ALA A 321 10.33 -10.10 -3.26
CA ALA A 321 10.22 -11.40 -2.62
C ALA A 321 8.83 -11.54 -1.96
N THR A 322 8.14 -12.66 -2.20
CA THR A 322 6.75 -12.89 -1.77
C THR A 322 6.64 -14.15 -0.94
N GLY A 323 6.07 -14.05 0.26
CA GLY A 323 5.84 -15.21 1.13
C GLY A 323 5.27 -14.80 2.47
N SER A 324 5.45 -15.65 3.48
CA SER A 324 5.09 -15.35 4.86
C SER A 324 5.91 -14.17 5.36
N ALA A 325 5.24 -13.12 5.83
CA ALA A 325 5.86 -11.84 6.04
C ALA A 325 5.37 -11.15 7.31
N PHE A 326 6.27 -10.41 7.95
CA PHE A 326 5.92 -9.44 8.96
C PHE A 326 6.90 -8.27 8.94
N GLY A 327 6.49 -7.16 9.52
CA GLY A 327 7.40 -6.07 9.84
C GLY A 327 6.70 -4.76 10.13
N LEU A 328 7.51 -3.71 10.19
CA LEU A 328 7.18 -2.49 10.89
C LEU A 328 7.67 -1.28 10.10
N ILE A 329 6.81 -0.27 10.00
CA ILE A 329 7.10 1.01 9.38
C ILE A 329 6.97 2.06 10.47
N TRP A 330 8.00 2.89 10.62
CA TRP A 330 7.99 4.10 11.42
C TRP A 330 7.96 5.33 10.52
N LYS A 331 7.11 6.30 10.86
CA LYS A 331 7.05 7.59 10.16
C LYS A 331 7.03 8.74 11.16
N GLN A 332 7.95 9.68 10.98
CA GLN A 332 7.99 10.91 11.76
C GLN A 332 6.71 11.72 11.55
N GLN A 333 6.15 12.22 12.65
CA GLN A 333 4.98 13.10 12.62
C GLN A 333 5.44 14.55 12.38
N VAL A 334 5.08 15.09 11.22
CA VAL A 334 5.35 16.47 10.83
C VAL A 334 4.07 17.09 10.27
N LYS A 335 4.02 18.43 10.17
CA LYS A 335 2.86 19.10 9.55
C LYS A 335 2.80 18.73 8.06
N LYS A 336 1.58 18.65 7.51
CA LYS A 336 1.36 18.33 6.10
C LYS A 336 2.20 19.25 5.19
N GLY A 337 2.93 18.65 4.25
CA GLY A 337 3.80 19.38 3.32
C GLY A 337 5.24 19.56 3.80
N GLN A 338 5.55 19.29 5.07
CA GLN A 338 6.93 19.32 5.55
C GLN A 338 7.65 18.00 5.23
N PRO A 339 8.97 18.04 4.98
CA PRO A 339 9.77 16.84 4.89
C PRO A 339 9.73 16.01 6.17
N TYR A 340 9.78 14.69 6.03
CA TYR A 340 9.74 13.75 7.16
C TYR A 340 10.80 12.66 7.01
N PHE A 341 11.30 12.18 8.14
CA PHE A 341 12.05 10.94 8.21
C PHE A 341 11.11 9.75 8.32
N ALA A 342 11.48 8.64 7.69
CA ALA A 342 10.79 7.37 7.86
C ALA A 342 11.78 6.22 7.78
N ALA A 343 11.43 5.13 8.45
CA ALA A 343 12.21 3.91 8.47
C ALA A 343 11.28 2.72 8.42
N SER A 344 11.71 1.62 7.82
CA SER A 344 10.98 0.36 7.88
C SER A 344 11.92 -0.83 7.92
N THR A 345 11.42 -1.92 8.48
CA THR A 345 12.07 -3.22 8.41
C THR A 345 11.03 -4.31 8.16
N SER A 346 11.37 -5.30 7.35
CA SER A 346 10.50 -6.40 6.98
C SER A 346 11.26 -7.69 6.89
N TYR A 347 10.64 -8.77 7.33
CA TYR A 347 11.05 -10.14 7.05
C TYR A 347 10.06 -10.79 6.09
N VAL A 348 10.55 -11.52 5.10
CA VAL A 348 9.74 -12.34 4.21
C VAL A 348 10.42 -13.70 4.02
N ALA A 349 9.67 -14.78 4.24
CA ALA A 349 10.08 -16.16 3.99
C ALA A 349 9.26 -16.75 2.84
N LEU A 350 9.90 -17.10 1.73
CA LEU A 350 9.23 -17.70 0.57
C LEU A 350 8.68 -19.10 0.88
N ASN A 351 9.41 -19.88 1.69
CA ASN A 351 9.02 -21.23 2.12
C ASN A 351 8.46 -21.24 3.55
N GLY A 352 7.87 -20.12 3.99
CA GLY A 352 7.33 -19.98 5.35
C GLY A 352 6.10 -20.84 5.63
N ASP A 353 5.51 -21.44 4.60
CA ASP A 353 4.37 -22.36 4.64
C ASP A 353 4.78 -23.84 4.83
N ASN A 354 6.06 -24.16 4.62
CA ASN A 354 6.59 -25.51 4.80
C ASN A 354 7.07 -25.72 6.25
N SER A 355 6.53 -26.73 6.94
CA SER A 355 6.86 -27.02 8.34
C SER A 355 8.16 -27.79 8.56
N ASN A 356 8.84 -28.24 7.50
CA ASN A 356 10.12 -28.93 7.60
C ASN A 356 11.26 -27.89 7.79
N PRO A 357 11.95 -27.86 8.94
CA PRO A 357 12.98 -26.86 9.23
C PRO A 357 14.21 -26.92 8.30
N GLY A 358 14.45 -28.05 7.63
CA GLY A 358 15.50 -28.18 6.62
C GLY A 358 15.10 -27.64 5.24
N ALA A 359 13.80 -27.44 4.99
CA ALA A 359 13.26 -27.06 3.67
C ALA A 359 12.45 -25.74 3.68
N GLY A 360 12.04 -25.26 4.85
CA GLY A 360 11.18 -24.10 5.01
C GLY A 360 11.00 -23.67 6.46
N GLY A 361 9.91 -22.98 6.72
CA GLY A 361 9.55 -22.40 8.01
C GLY A 361 9.94 -20.93 8.10
N LEU A 362 9.85 -20.36 9.30
CA LEU A 362 10.29 -19.00 9.58
C LEU A 362 11.61 -19.03 10.33
N PHE A 363 12.54 -18.17 9.94
CA PHE A 363 13.87 -18.01 10.56
C PHE A 363 14.76 -19.25 10.56
N THR A 364 14.47 -20.24 9.73
CA THR A 364 15.32 -21.42 9.52
C THR A 364 16.31 -21.16 8.37
N SER A 365 17.26 -22.07 8.16
CA SER A 365 18.13 -22.05 6.98
C SER A 365 17.39 -22.40 5.68
N GLY A 366 16.32 -23.19 5.76
CA GLY A 366 15.46 -23.54 4.63
C GLY A 366 14.34 -22.54 4.34
N ALA A 367 14.11 -21.57 5.24
CA ALA A 367 13.01 -20.60 5.17
C ALA A 367 12.96 -19.82 3.87
N GLN A 368 14.11 -19.71 3.18
CA GLN A 368 14.24 -18.83 2.04
C GLN A 368 13.80 -17.43 2.51
N GLY A 369 14.51 -16.95 3.53
CA GLY A 369 14.22 -15.73 4.28
C GLY A 369 15.00 -14.54 3.75
N ASN A 370 14.37 -13.37 3.78
CA ASN A 370 15.03 -12.09 3.55
C ASN A 370 14.58 -11.04 4.54
N PHE A 371 15.53 -10.21 4.97
CA PHE A 371 15.29 -9.00 5.74
C PHE A 371 15.56 -7.81 4.85
N LEU A 372 14.62 -6.88 4.76
CA LEU A 372 14.78 -5.60 4.07
C LEU A 372 14.54 -4.47 5.08
N THR A 373 15.52 -3.59 5.22
CA THR A 373 15.44 -2.38 6.04
C THR A 373 15.67 -1.16 5.15
N GLN A 374 14.79 -0.17 5.25
CA GLN A 374 14.89 1.09 4.52
C GLN A 374 14.87 2.25 5.51
N ILE A 375 15.70 3.26 5.25
CA ILE A 375 15.60 4.58 5.85
C ILE A 375 15.45 5.62 4.76
N GLY A 376 14.80 6.74 5.05
CA GLY A 376 14.75 7.82 4.10
C GLY A 376 14.24 9.13 4.67
N TRP A 377 14.45 10.16 3.87
CA TRP A 377 13.98 11.52 4.07
C TRP A 377 13.23 11.95 2.82
N ALA A 378 11.96 12.30 2.97
CA ALA A 378 11.10 12.65 1.84
C ALA A 378 10.27 13.89 2.13
N GLY A 379 10.08 14.71 1.10
CA GLY A 379 9.19 15.86 1.09
C GLY A 379 8.34 15.89 -0.17
N PRO A 380 7.57 16.96 -0.40
CA PRO A 380 6.72 17.06 -1.59
C PRO A 380 7.48 17.00 -2.92
N GLN A 381 8.74 17.44 -2.95
CA GLN A 381 9.54 17.54 -4.16
C GLN A 381 10.67 16.53 -4.25
N PHE A 382 10.97 15.78 -3.19
CA PHE A 382 12.13 14.90 -3.20
C PHE A 382 11.92 13.66 -2.33
N ALA A 383 12.66 12.61 -2.64
CA ALA A 383 12.82 11.43 -1.80
C ALA A 383 14.27 10.97 -1.85
N LEU A 384 14.91 10.85 -0.70
CA LEU A 384 16.23 10.25 -0.54
C LEU A 384 16.05 9.00 0.31
N THR A 385 16.45 7.83 -0.21
CA THR A 385 16.35 6.59 0.54
C THR A 385 17.63 5.76 0.44
N ALA A 386 17.97 5.12 1.54
CA ALA A 386 18.95 4.06 1.59
C ALA A 386 18.27 2.79 2.08
N ALA A 387 18.60 1.65 1.49
CA ALA A 387 18.10 0.36 1.95
C ALA A 387 19.21 -0.66 2.01
N TRP A 388 19.08 -1.56 2.97
CA TRP A 388 19.88 -2.76 3.10
C TRP A 388 18.97 -3.97 3.13
N ARG A 389 19.38 -5.04 2.44
CA ARG A 389 18.68 -6.30 2.45
C ARG A 389 19.64 -7.46 2.63
N TYR A 390 19.40 -8.26 3.66
CA TYR A 390 19.95 -9.60 3.78
C TYR A 390 19.02 -10.61 3.10
N GLY A 391 19.56 -11.57 2.36
CA GLY A 391 18.76 -12.65 1.77
C GLY A 391 19.48 -13.98 1.74
N GLN A 392 18.78 -15.04 2.14
CA GLN A 392 19.20 -16.43 1.91
C GLN A 392 19.13 -16.77 0.41
N CYS A 393 19.63 -17.95 0.03
CA CYS A 393 19.47 -18.48 -1.33
C CYS A 393 17.99 -18.65 -1.74
N GLY A 394 17.73 -18.67 -3.04
CA GLY A 394 16.38 -18.92 -3.58
C GLY A 394 15.40 -17.77 -3.39
N GLN A 395 15.90 -16.53 -3.24
CA GLN A 395 15.07 -15.36 -2.95
C GLN A 395 14.82 -14.43 -4.14
N GLY A 396 15.31 -14.76 -5.33
CA GLY A 396 15.24 -13.89 -6.50
C GLY A 396 16.24 -12.73 -6.42
N LEU A 397 17.52 -13.04 -6.23
CA LEU A 397 18.56 -12.02 -5.98
C LEU A 397 18.73 -11.03 -7.13
N THR A 398 18.71 -11.45 -8.37
CA THR A 398 18.96 -10.54 -9.50
C THR A 398 17.70 -9.85 -10.01
N ARG A 399 16.52 -10.36 -9.63
CA ARG A 399 15.20 -10.08 -10.21
C ARG A 399 15.28 -9.40 -11.57
N ARG A 400 15.50 -10.21 -12.61
CA ARG A 400 15.68 -9.80 -14.01
C ARG A 400 17.03 -9.10 -14.23
N GLY A 401 18.11 -9.88 -14.17
CA GLY A 401 19.46 -9.49 -14.61
C GLY A 401 19.81 -10.03 -15.99
N SER A 402 21.07 -9.85 -16.42
CA SER A 402 21.61 -10.56 -17.59
C SER A 402 21.43 -12.08 -17.45
N GLN A 403 21.46 -12.82 -18.56
CA GLN A 403 21.42 -14.28 -18.47
C GLN A 403 22.60 -14.85 -17.67
N PHE A 404 23.79 -14.26 -17.80
CA PHE A 404 24.95 -14.65 -17.02
C PHE A 404 24.73 -14.43 -15.52
N ALA A 405 24.20 -13.25 -15.14
CA ALA A 405 23.87 -12.93 -13.77
C ALA A 405 22.76 -13.84 -13.20
N ASN A 406 21.79 -14.29 -13.99
CA ASN A 406 20.72 -15.17 -13.49
C ASN A 406 21.13 -16.64 -13.39
N GLN A 407 21.84 -17.17 -14.39
CA GLN A 407 22.13 -18.61 -14.51
C GLN A 407 23.29 -19.09 -13.62
N ASN A 408 24.22 -18.21 -13.26
CA ASN A 408 25.47 -18.60 -12.56
C ASN A 408 25.54 -18.12 -11.11
N LEU A 409 24.41 -17.71 -10.51
CA LEU A 409 24.40 -17.35 -9.10
C LEU A 409 24.74 -18.58 -8.24
N PRO A 410 25.62 -18.46 -7.24
CA PRO A 410 25.77 -19.52 -6.22
C PRO A 410 24.46 -19.74 -5.43
N CYS A 411 23.52 -18.80 -5.55
CA CYS A 411 22.15 -18.83 -5.03
C CYS A 411 21.06 -19.05 -6.11
N SER A 412 21.43 -19.60 -7.28
CA SER A 412 20.58 -19.69 -8.48
C SER A 412 19.22 -20.36 -8.25
N GLU A 413 18.18 -19.65 -8.69
CA GLU A 413 16.86 -20.19 -9.02
C GLU A 413 16.95 -20.99 -10.32
N GLY A 414 17.53 -22.17 -10.26
CA GLY A 414 17.45 -23.10 -11.37
C GLY A 414 16.12 -23.84 -11.29
N THR A 415 15.19 -23.56 -12.21
CA THR A 415 14.29 -24.62 -12.71
C THR A 415 15.16 -25.66 -13.39
N GLY A 416 15.80 -26.53 -12.59
CA GLY A 416 16.32 -27.77 -13.10
C GLY A 416 15.13 -28.51 -13.70
N ALA A 417 15.24 -28.92 -14.96
CA ALA A 417 14.44 -30.02 -15.46
C ALA A 417 14.48 -31.14 -14.41
N ALA A 418 13.31 -31.69 -14.08
CA ALA A 418 13.05 -32.75 -13.12
C ALA A 418 14.32 -33.47 -12.59
N GLY A 419 14.65 -33.26 -11.31
CA GLY A 419 15.50 -34.18 -10.56
C GLY A 419 16.94 -33.75 -10.23
N VAL A 420 17.37 -32.52 -10.54
CA VAL A 420 18.65 -31.99 -10.02
C VAL A 420 18.37 -30.88 -9.01
N TYR A 421 18.12 -31.28 -7.76
CA TYR A 421 18.30 -30.37 -6.64
C TYR A 421 19.80 -30.21 -6.44
N PRO A 422 20.39 -29.00 -6.56
CA PRO A 422 21.69 -28.80 -5.96
C PRO A 422 21.50 -28.86 -4.44
N ASP A 423 21.83 -30.01 -3.84
CA ASP A 423 22.03 -30.26 -2.39
C ASP A 423 22.99 -29.26 -1.68
N TRP A 424 23.39 -28.19 -2.37
CA TRP A 424 24.52 -27.32 -2.04
C TRP A 424 24.11 -25.85 -1.89
N SER A 425 22.82 -25.52 -1.97
CA SER A 425 22.30 -24.14 -1.93
C SER A 425 22.04 -23.60 -0.51
N GLY A 426 22.28 -24.37 0.54
CA GLY A 426 21.91 -24.00 1.92
C GLY A 426 22.77 -22.94 2.63
N ASN A 427 23.98 -22.65 2.16
CA ASN A 427 24.95 -21.85 2.93
C ASN A 427 25.37 -20.51 2.28
N SER A 428 24.87 -20.18 1.09
CA SER A 428 25.16 -18.88 0.47
C SER A 428 24.10 -17.85 0.88
N SER A 429 24.53 -16.61 1.06
CA SER A 429 23.68 -15.50 1.45
C SER A 429 24.12 -14.24 0.72
N SER A 430 23.26 -13.22 0.71
CA SER A 430 23.53 -11.96 0.04
C SER A 430 23.31 -10.79 0.99
N ASN A 431 24.19 -9.80 0.87
CA ASN A 431 24.00 -8.47 1.44
C ASN A 431 23.86 -7.48 0.31
N ASN A 432 22.73 -6.79 0.28
CA ASN A 432 22.32 -5.93 -0.82
C ASN A 432 22.11 -4.53 -0.28
N PHE A 433 22.61 -3.53 -1.00
CA PHE A 433 22.47 -2.13 -0.64
C PHE A 433 21.84 -1.39 -1.81
N ALA A 434 21.00 -0.42 -1.50
CA ALA A 434 20.43 0.50 -2.47
C ALA A 434 20.55 1.93 -2.00
N LEU A 435 20.86 2.83 -2.92
CA LEU A 435 20.77 4.27 -2.75
C LEU A 435 19.86 4.83 -3.83
N ASN A 436 18.92 5.67 -3.43
CA ASN A 436 17.99 6.31 -4.33
C ASN A 436 17.85 7.80 -4.02
N ALA A 437 17.73 8.57 -5.09
CA ALA A 437 17.40 9.98 -5.03
C ALA A 437 16.35 10.28 -6.10
N ALA A 438 15.26 10.90 -5.70
CA ALA A 438 14.21 11.33 -6.61
C ALA A 438 13.88 12.79 -6.36
N TRP A 439 13.62 13.53 -7.43
CA TRP A 439 13.22 14.93 -7.40
C TRP A 439 12.07 15.16 -8.39
N GLN A 440 11.14 16.04 -8.05
CA GLN A 440 10.06 16.48 -8.95
C GLN A 440 9.78 17.98 -8.80
N PRO A 441 9.37 18.66 -9.88
CA PRO A 441 8.98 20.06 -9.82
C PRO A 441 7.67 20.25 -9.04
N ILE A 442 7.47 21.44 -8.46
CA ILE A 442 6.23 21.80 -7.74
C ILE A 442 5.05 21.87 -8.71
N LYS A 443 5.29 22.45 -9.89
CA LYS A 443 4.29 22.61 -10.94
C LYS A 443 4.60 21.63 -12.05
N VAL A 444 3.55 20.97 -12.52
CA VAL A 444 3.60 20.10 -13.68
C VAL A 444 3.88 20.95 -14.94
N GLY A 445 4.70 20.43 -15.85
CA GLY A 445 5.11 21.15 -17.05
C GLY A 445 6.16 20.39 -17.86
N LEU A 446 7.01 21.12 -18.58
CA LEU A 446 8.03 20.55 -19.47
C LEU A 446 9.24 19.94 -18.74
N ILE A 447 9.42 20.26 -17.45
CA ILE A 447 10.50 19.69 -16.64
C ILE A 447 10.01 18.34 -16.06
N PRO A 448 10.68 17.22 -16.36
CA PRO A 448 10.30 15.93 -15.79
C PRO A 448 10.67 15.83 -14.32
N SER A 449 10.02 14.92 -13.61
CA SER A 449 10.63 14.34 -12.41
C SER A 449 11.81 13.47 -12.79
N VAL A 450 12.81 13.43 -11.91
CA VAL A 450 14.05 12.67 -12.09
C VAL A 450 14.16 11.68 -10.95
N SER A 451 14.42 10.42 -11.27
CA SER A 451 14.70 9.35 -10.33
C SER A 451 16.02 8.71 -10.65
N LEU A 452 16.87 8.60 -9.65
CA LEU A 452 18.13 7.86 -9.68
C LEU A 452 18.07 6.72 -8.68
N GLY A 453 18.57 5.57 -9.11
CA GLY A 453 18.72 4.41 -8.26
C GLY A 453 20.00 3.66 -8.58
N TRP A 454 20.68 3.21 -7.55
CA TRP A 454 21.87 2.36 -7.65
C TRP A 454 21.79 1.25 -6.62
N GLY A 455 22.16 0.05 -7.04
CA GLY A 455 22.20 -1.14 -6.21
C GLY A 455 23.53 -1.87 -6.32
N ILE A 456 23.98 -2.41 -5.19
CA ILE A 456 25.17 -3.25 -5.11
C ILE A 456 24.89 -4.43 -4.17
N SER A 457 25.33 -5.62 -4.57
CA SER A 457 25.13 -6.84 -3.80
C SER A 457 26.45 -7.56 -3.64
N SER A 458 26.76 -7.98 -2.42
CA SER A 458 27.80 -8.97 -2.14
C SER A 458 27.17 -10.32 -1.85
N ILE A 459 27.78 -11.37 -2.38
CA ILE A 459 27.29 -12.74 -2.23
C ILE A 459 28.35 -13.54 -1.47
N SER A 460 27.96 -14.13 -0.35
CA SER A 460 28.79 -15.13 0.30
C SER A 460 28.72 -16.42 -0.54
N SER A 461 29.88 -16.92 -0.92
CA SER A 461 30.01 -18.26 -1.49
C SER A 461 30.93 -19.03 -0.56
N PRO A 462 30.53 -20.18 0.00
CA PRO A 462 31.50 -21.05 0.65
C PRO A 462 32.56 -21.42 -0.40
N THR A 463 33.82 -21.21 -0.05
CA THR A 463 34.96 -21.59 -0.87
C THR A 463 34.86 -23.09 -1.13
N TYR A 464 34.66 -23.49 -2.38
CA TYR A 464 34.56 -24.90 -2.70
C TYR A 464 35.98 -25.49 -2.82
N GLY A 465 36.40 -26.24 -1.81
CA GLY A 465 37.58 -27.09 -1.87
C GLY A 465 37.34 -28.26 -2.82
N GLY A 466 38.00 -28.23 -3.98
CA GLY A 466 38.36 -29.39 -4.81
C GLY A 466 37.26 -30.38 -5.18
N PHE A 467 36.67 -30.26 -6.37
CA PHE A 467 36.24 -31.43 -7.13
C PHE A 467 36.99 -31.49 -8.45
N ASN A 468 37.69 -32.61 -8.65
CA ASN A 468 38.28 -32.99 -9.93
C ASN A 468 37.14 -33.20 -10.94
N GLY A 469 37.20 -32.44 -12.04
CA GLY A 469 36.11 -32.30 -13.01
C GLY A 469 35.88 -33.51 -13.92
N GLU A 470 35.66 -34.71 -13.37
CA GLU A 470 35.48 -35.92 -14.19
C GLU A 470 34.08 -36.55 -14.14
N ASN A 471 33.21 -36.29 -13.16
CA ASN A 471 31.99 -37.13 -12.97
C ASN A 471 30.63 -36.41 -12.95
N ILE A 472 30.46 -35.29 -13.69
CA ILE A 472 29.11 -34.75 -13.95
C ILE A 472 28.86 -34.71 -15.46
N ILE A 473 28.65 -35.89 -16.04
CA ILE A 473 27.84 -36.02 -17.26
C ILE A 473 26.51 -36.63 -16.81
N PRO A 474 25.40 -35.87 -16.76
CA PRO A 474 24.08 -36.47 -16.74
C PRO A 474 23.95 -37.29 -18.03
N ARG A 475 23.94 -38.62 -17.93
CA ARG A 475 23.56 -39.48 -19.04
C ARG A 475 22.09 -39.17 -19.37
N GLY A 476 21.88 -38.37 -20.40
CA GLY A 476 20.56 -38.09 -20.96
C GLY A 476 19.89 -36.82 -20.42
N ASN A 477 20.40 -35.64 -20.79
CA ASN A 477 19.52 -34.53 -21.17
C ASN A 477 20.30 -33.44 -21.89
N THR A 478 19.81 -33.06 -23.07
CA THR A 478 20.32 -32.01 -23.96
C THR A 478 20.05 -30.62 -23.37
N GLN A 479 20.85 -30.20 -22.40
CA GLN A 479 20.94 -28.76 -22.10
C GLN A 479 21.74 -28.11 -23.25
N PRO A 480 21.20 -27.08 -23.94
CA PRO A 480 21.85 -26.50 -25.11
C PRO A 480 23.11 -25.71 -24.75
N PHE A 481 23.30 -25.32 -23.50
CA PHE A 481 24.49 -24.57 -23.11
C PHE A 481 25.62 -25.54 -22.79
N PRO A 482 26.84 -25.29 -23.29
CA PRO A 482 27.99 -26.00 -22.78
C PRO A 482 28.02 -25.83 -21.26
N SER A 483 28.02 -26.92 -20.50
CA SER A 483 28.29 -26.86 -19.07
C SER A 483 29.63 -26.14 -18.90
N TYR A 484 29.56 -24.85 -18.55
CA TYR A 484 30.71 -24.05 -18.19
C TYR A 484 31.22 -24.62 -16.87
N GLY A 485 32.06 -25.65 -16.98
CA GLY A 485 32.69 -26.29 -15.84
C GLY A 485 33.38 -25.22 -14.98
N ASN A 486 32.96 -25.14 -13.72
CA ASN A 486 33.57 -24.33 -12.66
C ASN A 486 33.39 -22.80 -12.76
N VAL A 487 32.27 -22.27 -13.26
CA VAL A 487 31.91 -20.84 -13.02
C VAL A 487 31.10 -20.70 -11.73
N ARG A 488 31.63 -21.23 -10.63
CA ARG A 488 31.10 -20.94 -9.29
C ARG A 488 32.00 -19.90 -8.71
N ASN A 489 31.71 -18.60 -8.87
CA ASN A 489 32.41 -17.50 -8.17
C ASN A 489 31.81 -16.09 -8.41
N ILE A 490 30.51 -15.90 -8.70
CA ILE A 490 29.93 -14.54 -8.65
C ILE A 490 30.00 -14.04 -7.21
N THR A 491 30.76 -12.98 -6.95
CA THR A 491 30.91 -12.38 -5.61
C THR A 491 30.17 -11.06 -5.50
N GLN A 492 29.97 -10.35 -6.62
CA GLN A 492 29.32 -9.05 -6.60
C GLN A 492 28.44 -8.80 -7.83
N LEU A 493 27.27 -8.20 -7.57
CA LEU A 493 26.35 -7.70 -8.57
C LEU A 493 26.17 -6.19 -8.42
N GLN A 494 25.87 -5.51 -9.51
CA GLN A 494 25.49 -4.10 -9.52
C GLN A 494 24.34 -3.83 -10.48
N SER A 495 23.63 -2.73 -10.26
CA SER A 495 22.58 -2.22 -11.14
C SER A 495 22.42 -0.72 -10.93
N TRP A 496 21.91 -0.01 -11.93
CA TRP A 496 21.49 1.38 -11.76
C TRP A 496 20.44 1.79 -12.78
N GLN A 497 19.72 2.85 -12.47
CA GLN A 497 18.65 3.39 -13.29
C GLN A 497 18.57 4.92 -13.17
N LEU A 498 18.34 5.56 -14.31
CA LEU A 498 17.81 6.91 -14.44
C LEU A 498 16.39 6.80 -14.99
N GLY A 499 15.41 7.38 -14.29
CA GLY A 499 14.03 7.49 -14.73
C GLY A 499 13.62 8.96 -14.85
N LEU A 500 13.03 9.33 -15.97
CA LEU A 500 12.44 10.63 -16.25
C LEU A 500 10.94 10.45 -16.45
N GLN A 501 10.12 11.28 -15.81
CA GLN A 501 8.67 11.24 -16.01
C GLN A 501 8.06 12.64 -16.09
N TRP A 502 7.32 12.88 -17.17
CA TRP A 502 6.46 14.04 -17.33
C TRP A 502 5.04 13.66 -16.97
N ASN A 503 4.44 14.43 -16.06
CA ASN A 503 3.01 14.36 -15.79
C ASN A 503 2.29 15.44 -16.62
N ASP A 504 1.01 15.22 -16.91
CA ASP A 504 0.14 16.12 -17.69
C ASP A 504 0.78 16.68 -18.96
N LEU A 505 1.59 15.86 -19.65
CA LEU A 505 2.31 16.28 -20.85
C LEU A 505 1.34 16.33 -22.04
N LEU A 506 1.26 17.49 -22.71
CA LEU A 506 0.33 17.82 -23.80
C LEU A 506 -1.15 17.91 -23.40
N ALA A 507 -1.63 17.04 -22.50
CA ALA A 507 -2.99 17.08 -21.98
C ALA A 507 -3.05 16.59 -20.53
N LYS A 508 -4.05 17.08 -19.79
CA LYS A 508 -4.28 16.69 -18.39
C LYS A 508 -4.57 15.19 -18.28
N GLY A 509 -3.91 14.51 -17.34
CA GLY A 509 -4.00 13.07 -17.11
C GLY A 509 -3.00 12.24 -17.91
N ASN A 510 -2.50 12.77 -19.04
CA ASN A 510 -1.49 12.09 -19.83
C ASN A 510 -0.14 12.11 -19.11
N ALA A 511 0.72 11.17 -19.45
CA ALA A 511 2.08 11.15 -18.92
C ALA A 511 3.03 10.58 -19.96
N ALA A 512 4.29 10.96 -19.89
CA ALA A 512 5.36 10.34 -20.67
C ALA A 512 6.48 9.95 -19.73
N GLY A 513 7.23 8.91 -20.07
CA GLY A 513 8.40 8.56 -19.29
C GLY A 513 9.46 7.86 -20.11
N PHE A 514 10.69 8.08 -19.70
CA PHE A 514 11.87 7.48 -20.27
C PHE A 514 12.72 6.93 -19.13
N SER A 515 13.20 5.69 -19.25
CA SER A 515 14.12 5.11 -18.29
C SER A 515 15.28 4.46 -19.02
N PHE A 516 16.48 4.64 -18.48
CA PHE A 516 17.72 4.07 -18.99
C PHE A 516 18.58 3.59 -17.83
N GLY A 517 19.28 2.48 -18.02
CA GLY A 517 20.23 2.03 -17.01
C GLY A 517 20.85 0.70 -17.34
N GLN A 518 21.55 0.16 -16.34
CA GLN A 518 22.09 -1.19 -16.38
C GLN A 518 21.26 -2.09 -15.46
N PRO A 519 20.46 -2.99 -16.04
CA PRO A 519 19.94 -4.15 -15.32
C PRO A 519 21.04 -4.91 -14.56
N THR A 520 20.65 -5.74 -13.59
CA THR A 520 21.60 -6.46 -12.75
C THR A 520 22.67 -7.17 -13.57
N TYR A 521 23.91 -6.79 -13.36
CA TYR A 521 25.09 -7.36 -14.00
C TYR A 521 26.11 -7.76 -12.95
N VAL A 522 26.96 -8.72 -13.32
CA VAL A 522 28.08 -9.18 -12.50
C VAL A 522 29.22 -8.17 -12.58
N SER A 523 29.57 -7.58 -11.45
CA SER A 523 30.65 -6.60 -11.35
C SER A 523 31.95 -7.19 -10.79
N ALA A 524 31.88 -8.33 -10.09
CA ALA A 524 33.08 -9.03 -9.62
C ALA A 524 32.89 -10.56 -9.57
N LEU A 525 34.00 -11.25 -9.80
CA LEU A 525 34.14 -12.70 -9.66
C LEU A 525 35.23 -13.00 -8.61
N SER A 526 35.10 -14.09 -7.87
CA SER A 526 36.13 -14.55 -6.93
C SER A 526 37.40 -15.07 -7.64
N GLN A 527 37.28 -15.48 -8.91
CA GLN A 527 38.40 -15.81 -9.80
C GLN A 527 38.11 -15.28 -11.21
N ASN A 528 39.09 -14.62 -11.84
CA ASN A 528 38.95 -14.03 -13.18
C ASN A 528 39.07 -15.05 -14.35
N ARG A 529 39.08 -16.36 -14.06
CA ARG A 529 39.30 -17.42 -15.07
C ARG A 529 38.03 -18.25 -15.28
N LEU A 530 37.43 -18.20 -16.46
CA LEU A 530 36.40 -19.17 -16.86
C LEU A 530 37.03 -20.31 -17.66
N ARG A 531 36.77 -21.58 -17.32
CA ARG A 531 37.24 -22.72 -18.12
C ARG A 531 36.32 -22.91 -19.34
N LYS A 532 36.87 -23.05 -20.55
CA LYS A 532 36.06 -23.48 -21.72
C LYS A 532 35.43 -24.86 -21.45
N PRO A 533 34.24 -25.12 -22.02
CA PRO A 533 33.57 -26.40 -21.89
C PRO A 533 34.39 -27.57 -22.44
N TYR A 534 34.20 -28.74 -21.82
CA TYR A 534 34.76 -30.02 -22.25
C TYR A 534 34.35 -30.33 -23.70
N GLY A 535 35.32 -30.69 -24.54
CA GLY A 535 35.03 -31.39 -25.79
C GLY A 535 34.54 -32.80 -25.48
N PHE A 536 33.46 -33.24 -26.12
CA PHE A 536 33.04 -34.64 -26.06
C PHE A 536 34.15 -35.53 -26.63
N ALA A 537 34.69 -36.43 -25.81
CA ALA A 537 35.52 -37.52 -26.29
C ALA A 537 34.62 -38.51 -27.05
N GLY A 538 34.54 -38.34 -28.37
CA GLY A 538 33.97 -39.38 -29.23
C GLY A 538 34.87 -40.62 -29.15
N GLY A 539 34.36 -41.71 -28.58
CA GLY A 539 34.99 -43.02 -28.67
C GLY A 539 34.99 -43.47 -30.12
N GLY A 540 36.06 -43.20 -30.86
CA GLY A 540 36.18 -43.62 -32.26
C GLY A 540 37.44 -43.06 -32.90
N ARG A 541 38.29 -43.95 -33.41
CA ARG A 541 39.60 -43.67 -33.99
C ARG A 541 39.51 -42.66 -35.15
N SER A 542 40.43 -41.69 -35.15
CA SER A 542 40.83 -40.87 -36.31
C SER A 542 39.96 -39.66 -36.72
N ARG A 543 39.75 -38.69 -35.81
CA ARG A 543 39.51 -37.29 -36.20
C ARG A 543 40.40 -36.36 -35.39
N ALA A 544 41.15 -35.50 -36.10
CA ALA A 544 42.06 -34.53 -35.51
C ALA A 544 41.32 -33.68 -34.46
N GLN A 545 41.66 -33.96 -33.21
CA GLN A 545 41.11 -33.35 -32.01
C GLN A 545 41.72 -31.96 -31.87
N THR A 546 41.10 -30.92 -32.44
CA THR A 546 41.49 -29.55 -32.10
C THR A 546 40.86 -29.20 -30.75
N VAL A 547 41.52 -29.63 -29.69
CA VAL A 547 41.19 -29.27 -28.32
C VAL A 547 41.41 -27.76 -28.16
N TYR A 548 40.35 -26.96 -28.22
CA TYR A 548 40.44 -25.56 -27.76
C TYR A 548 40.35 -25.53 -26.23
N GLN A 549 41.47 -25.84 -25.56
CA GLN A 549 41.69 -25.48 -24.15
C GLN A 549 42.00 -23.99 -24.11
N GLY A 550 41.00 -23.19 -23.76
CA GLY A 550 41.20 -21.76 -23.52
C GLY A 550 40.38 -21.35 -22.32
N PHE A 551 40.97 -20.61 -21.40
CA PHE A 551 40.17 -19.89 -20.42
C PHE A 551 39.60 -18.63 -21.10
N TYR A 552 38.40 -18.18 -20.75
CA TYR A 552 38.13 -16.74 -20.87
C TYR A 552 38.86 -16.09 -19.71
N ASP A 553 40.13 -15.77 -19.92
CA ASP A 553 40.78 -14.74 -19.12
C ASP A 553 40.19 -13.41 -19.62
N SER A 554 39.34 -12.80 -18.81
CA SER A 554 39.15 -11.36 -18.92
C SER A 554 40.13 -10.73 -17.94
N PRO A 555 41.31 -10.25 -18.40
CA PRO A 555 42.25 -9.57 -17.52
C PRO A 555 41.63 -8.33 -16.85
N ASN A 556 40.47 -7.87 -17.32
CA ASN A 556 39.76 -6.67 -16.87
C ASN A 556 38.50 -6.96 -16.01
N GLY A 557 38.29 -8.20 -15.55
CA GLY A 557 37.10 -8.58 -14.76
C GLY A 557 35.89 -9.05 -15.60
N PRO A 558 34.72 -9.30 -15.00
CA PRO A 558 33.56 -9.87 -15.71
C PRO A 558 33.07 -9.00 -16.87
N ASN A 559 32.79 -9.63 -18.02
CA ASN A 559 32.31 -8.94 -19.23
C ASN A 559 30.77 -8.93 -19.30
N ASP A 560 30.12 -8.59 -18.19
CA ASP A 560 28.67 -8.71 -18.04
C ASP A 560 27.89 -7.41 -18.29
N GLY A 561 28.59 -6.38 -18.79
CA GLY A 561 28.00 -5.10 -19.14
C GLY A 561 26.84 -5.25 -20.11
N ASN A 562 25.66 -4.81 -19.67
CA ASN A 562 24.44 -4.71 -20.44
C ASN A 562 23.78 -3.35 -20.19
N PHE A 563 22.85 -2.96 -21.05
CA PHE A 563 22.08 -1.72 -20.92
C PHE A 563 20.65 -1.98 -21.36
N ALA A 564 19.71 -1.26 -20.77
CA ALA A 564 18.33 -1.26 -21.18
C ALA A 564 17.79 0.17 -21.23
N PHE A 565 16.82 0.42 -22.11
CA PHE A 565 15.93 1.57 -21.99
C PHE A 565 14.49 1.21 -22.27
N GLU A 566 13.57 2.02 -21.75
CA GLU A 566 12.18 2.07 -22.20
C GLU A 566 11.73 3.51 -22.38
N TRP A 567 10.83 3.73 -23.34
CA TRP A 567 10.13 4.99 -23.55
C TRP A 567 8.66 4.70 -23.78
N TRP A 568 7.80 5.45 -23.12
CA TRP A 568 6.36 5.32 -23.24
C TRP A 568 5.65 6.67 -23.18
N TYR A 569 4.43 6.68 -23.71
CA TYR A 569 3.48 7.77 -23.58
C TYR A 569 2.11 7.19 -23.19
N LYS A 570 1.56 7.63 -22.07
CA LYS A 570 0.25 7.23 -21.58
C LYS A 570 -0.79 8.27 -21.96
N PHE A 571 -1.73 7.86 -22.81
CA PHE A 571 -2.97 8.57 -23.11
C PHE A 571 -4.03 8.21 -22.06
N GLN A 572 -4.52 9.20 -21.33
CA GLN A 572 -5.63 9.02 -20.40
C GLN A 572 -6.94 9.25 -21.16
N VAL A 573 -7.60 8.17 -21.56
CA VAL A 573 -8.84 8.24 -22.36
C VAL A 573 -10.03 8.66 -21.49
N SER A 574 -10.10 8.13 -20.27
CA SER A 574 -11.09 8.50 -19.25
C SER A 574 -10.50 8.33 -17.85
N ASN A 575 -11.26 8.60 -16.79
CA ASN A 575 -10.79 8.33 -15.42
C ASN A 575 -10.46 6.86 -15.16
N ASN A 576 -11.02 5.94 -15.95
CA ASN A 576 -10.97 4.51 -15.76
C ASN A 576 -10.17 3.78 -16.83
N ILE A 577 -9.83 4.45 -17.94
CA ILE A 577 -9.20 3.83 -19.12
C ILE A 577 -7.96 4.62 -19.51
N SER A 578 -6.85 3.92 -19.73
CA SER A 578 -5.63 4.48 -20.29
C SER A 578 -4.99 3.57 -21.33
N ILE A 579 -4.32 4.15 -22.31
CA ILE A 579 -3.62 3.46 -23.39
C ILE A 579 -2.17 3.96 -23.40
N THR A 580 -1.21 3.04 -23.36
CA THR A 580 0.21 3.34 -23.23
C THR A 580 1.02 2.61 -24.30
N PRO A 581 1.24 3.20 -25.49
CA PRO A 581 2.30 2.75 -26.37
C PRO A 581 3.67 2.89 -25.70
N ALA A 582 4.54 1.92 -25.94
CA ALA A 582 5.89 1.89 -25.44
C ALA A 582 6.83 1.18 -26.40
N ILE A 583 8.09 1.60 -26.38
CA ILE A 583 9.21 0.92 -27.02
C ILE A 583 10.31 0.70 -25.97
N PHE A 584 11.10 -0.35 -26.17
CA PHE A 584 12.22 -0.65 -25.30
C PHE A 584 13.33 -1.36 -26.06
N TYR A 585 14.53 -1.34 -25.48
CA TYR A 585 15.70 -1.96 -26.04
C TYR A 585 16.57 -2.58 -24.95
N LEU A 586 17.15 -3.73 -25.25
CA LEU A 586 18.13 -4.41 -24.43
C LEU A 586 19.41 -4.61 -25.24
N SER A 587 20.53 -4.11 -24.74
CA SER A 587 21.86 -4.43 -25.28
C SER A 587 22.49 -5.55 -24.47
N ARG A 588 23.09 -6.53 -25.15
CA ARG A 588 23.79 -7.67 -24.54
C ARG A 588 22.97 -8.32 -23.42
N PRO A 589 21.71 -8.75 -23.64
CA PRO A 589 20.90 -9.40 -22.60
C PRO A 589 21.51 -10.71 -22.10
N ASN A 590 22.39 -11.33 -22.90
CA ASN A 590 23.20 -12.48 -22.52
C ASN A 590 24.44 -12.12 -21.66
N GLY A 591 24.78 -10.83 -21.58
CA GLY A 591 25.88 -10.34 -20.77
C GLY A 591 27.21 -10.99 -21.16
N GLN A 592 27.92 -11.57 -20.20
CA GLN A 592 29.21 -12.25 -20.41
C GLN A 592 29.16 -13.45 -21.37
N PHE A 593 27.98 -14.02 -21.61
CA PHE A 593 27.81 -15.04 -22.64
C PHE A 593 27.87 -14.49 -24.07
N THR A 594 27.83 -13.17 -24.24
CA THR A 594 28.07 -12.51 -25.53
C THR A 594 29.57 -12.32 -25.71
N ALA A 595 30.18 -13.09 -26.61
CA ALA A 595 31.64 -13.10 -26.77
C ALA A 595 32.19 -11.72 -27.18
N ASN A 596 33.49 -11.50 -26.96
CA ASN A 596 34.16 -10.29 -27.44
C ASN A 596 34.08 -10.22 -28.97
N GLY A 597 33.68 -9.06 -29.50
CA GLY A 597 33.43 -8.87 -30.93
C GLY A 597 32.05 -9.33 -31.41
N GLU A 598 31.25 -9.99 -30.57
CA GLU A 598 29.87 -10.34 -30.88
C GLU A 598 28.88 -9.30 -30.35
N THR A 599 27.73 -9.22 -31.01
CA THR A 599 26.60 -8.39 -30.62
C THR A 599 25.38 -9.25 -30.36
N ASN A 600 24.55 -8.83 -29.41
CA ASN A 600 23.25 -9.42 -29.14
C ASN A 600 22.34 -8.33 -28.60
N ASN A 601 21.14 -8.20 -29.15
CA ASN A 601 20.18 -7.22 -28.70
C ASN A 601 18.73 -7.68 -28.89
N ALA A 602 17.84 -7.00 -28.19
CA ALA A 602 16.40 -7.14 -28.35
C ALA A 602 15.77 -5.75 -28.41
N PHE A 603 14.94 -5.50 -29.43
CA PHE A 603 14.14 -4.29 -29.56
C PHE A 603 12.67 -4.68 -29.57
N GLY A 604 11.87 -4.10 -28.69
CA GLY A 604 10.47 -4.44 -28.58
C GLY A 604 9.58 -3.21 -28.57
N GLY A 605 8.34 -3.43 -28.99
CA GLY A 605 7.27 -2.44 -28.98
C GLY A 605 6.00 -3.09 -28.47
N LEU A 606 5.23 -2.32 -27.69
CA LEU A 606 3.95 -2.78 -27.18
C LEU A 606 2.97 -1.62 -26.99
N VAL A 607 1.70 -1.96 -26.86
CA VAL A 607 0.64 -1.07 -26.39
C VAL A 607 -0.04 -1.72 -25.20
N GLN A 608 -0.01 -1.04 -24.07
CA GLN A 608 -0.69 -1.46 -22.85
C GLN A 608 -2.00 -0.67 -22.68
N THR A 609 -3.13 -1.35 -22.67
CA THR A 609 -4.44 -0.77 -22.33
C THR A 609 -4.83 -1.19 -20.93
N GLN A 610 -5.21 -0.25 -20.08
CA GLN A 610 -5.56 -0.52 -18.69
C GLN A 610 -6.96 0.01 -18.36
N PHE A 611 -7.76 -0.86 -17.74
CA PHE A 611 -9.10 -0.60 -17.24
C PHE A 611 -9.08 -0.68 -15.71
N ARG A 612 -9.68 0.29 -15.04
CA ARG A 612 -9.85 0.34 -13.58
C ARG A 612 -11.32 0.48 -13.24
N PHE A 613 -11.86 -0.36 -12.35
CA PHE A 613 -13.28 -0.36 -12.01
C PHE A 613 -13.52 -0.69 -10.54
#